data_AF-A0A6A8AR80-F1
#
_entry.id   AF-A0A6A8AR80-F1
#
_cell.length_a   1.000
_cell.length_b   1.000
_cell.length_c   1.000
_cell.angle_alpha   90.00
_cell.angle_beta   90.00
_cell.angle_gamma   90.00
#
_symmetry.space_group_name_H-M   'P 1'
#
loop_
_entity.id
_entity.type
_entity.pdbx_description
1 polymer ?
#
loop_
_entity_poly.entity_id
_entity_poly.type
_entity_poly.pdbx_seq_one_letter_code
_entity_poly.pdbx_strand_id
1 'polypeptide(L)'
;MHEAEDGGLVTARFLATVDASTGLIEYYDTAQSQTYYIVGYWTDIDFTETWIDLNVIKADESTWVDRNLFTGDPSIPKGSVCLASLVNRSAGNEYNVGVRTDGCMFGEFVRIIPIHEAEGGGVNALSMFVKTSVADGIIEIWCEDEAPDCSVIIQGYFDSNMDFEELFTLKQVTVSNVWQEFDLTGDLDQDGRVADFVLRHVDPDVTAFLGVRGGDSSLNRYINEHESEGDGHTGFSMSAQSDADGIIDLYAEKWLAEAFHLTGYFKFEIPIVAPTVTTQAATGIGYD
;
A
#
# COMPACT_ATOMS: atom_id res chain seq x y z
N MET A 1 -11.57 12.20 -3.18
CA MET A 1 -11.56 11.78 -1.77
C MET A 1 -12.72 12.48 -1.09
N HIS A 2 -13.35 11.85 -0.11
CA HIS A 2 -14.38 12.48 0.71
C HIS A 2 -13.76 13.54 1.65
N GLU A 3 -14.61 14.30 2.33
CA GLU A 3 -14.20 15.31 3.31
C GLU A 3 -13.47 14.66 4.49
N ALA A 4 -12.42 15.31 5.01
CA ALA A 4 -11.79 14.88 6.25
C ALA A 4 -12.46 15.59 7.42
N GLU A 5 -12.77 14.85 8.47
CA GLU A 5 -13.44 15.34 9.68
C GLU A 5 -12.46 15.51 10.86
N ASP A 6 -12.89 16.24 11.89
CA ASP A 6 -12.21 16.49 13.18
C ASP A 6 -10.69 16.75 13.16
N GLY A 7 -10.19 17.33 12.06
CA GLY A 7 -8.77 17.67 11.87
C GLY A 7 -7.87 16.50 11.46
N GLY A 8 -8.47 15.37 11.08
CA GLY A 8 -7.81 14.23 10.48
C GLY A 8 -7.53 14.44 9.00
N LEU A 9 -6.98 13.41 8.36
CA LEU A 9 -6.75 13.39 6.93
C LEU A 9 -7.45 12.19 6.32
N VAL A 10 -8.06 12.39 5.17
CA VAL A 10 -8.39 11.32 4.23
C VAL A 10 -7.19 11.16 3.32
N THR A 11 -6.68 9.94 3.24
CA THR A 11 -5.42 9.66 2.58
C THR A 11 -5.62 8.83 1.32
N ALA A 12 -4.74 9.02 0.35
CA ALA A 12 -4.62 8.15 -0.81
C ALA A 12 -3.15 7.98 -1.18
N ARG A 13 -2.80 6.78 -1.59
CA ARG A 13 -1.45 6.44 -2.03
C ARG A 13 -1.41 6.35 -3.54
N PHE A 14 -0.43 7.03 -4.12
CA PHE A 14 -0.10 6.97 -5.54
C PHE A 14 1.37 6.60 -5.69
N LEU A 15 1.69 5.90 -6.76
CA LEU A 15 3.04 5.78 -7.29
C LEU A 15 3.11 6.57 -8.58
N ALA A 16 4.19 7.33 -8.76
CA ALA A 16 4.42 8.14 -9.94
C ALA A 16 5.86 7.97 -10.40
N THR A 17 6.06 7.95 -11.71
CA THR A 17 7.40 7.95 -12.29
C THR A 17 7.89 9.39 -12.40
N VAL A 18 9.08 9.66 -11.84
CA VAL A 18 9.69 11.00 -11.96
C VAL A 18 10.10 11.27 -13.42
N ASP A 19 9.97 12.52 -13.87
CA ASP A 19 10.48 12.88 -15.19
C ASP A 19 12.00 12.61 -15.26
N ALA A 20 12.43 11.78 -16.21
CA ALA A 20 13.81 11.31 -16.29
C ALA A 20 14.84 12.43 -16.53
N SER A 21 14.40 13.60 -17.02
CA SER A 21 15.29 14.73 -17.35
C SER A 21 15.39 15.77 -16.23
N THR A 22 14.32 15.96 -15.46
CA THR A 22 14.18 17.02 -14.45
C THR A 22 14.05 16.47 -13.02
N GLY A 23 13.68 15.20 -12.86
CA GLY A 23 13.38 14.58 -11.57
C GLY A 23 12.08 15.07 -10.94
N LEU A 24 11.22 15.76 -11.71
CA LEU A 24 9.99 16.35 -11.20
C LEU A 24 8.83 15.34 -11.22
N ILE A 25 7.92 15.50 -10.26
CA ILE A 25 6.59 14.88 -10.22
C ILE A 25 5.58 16.01 -10.41
N GLU A 26 4.61 15.80 -11.29
CA GLU A 26 3.50 16.72 -11.48
C GLU A 26 2.31 16.26 -10.63
N TYR A 27 1.65 17.21 -9.98
CA TYR A 27 0.39 16.98 -9.28
C TYR A 27 -0.62 18.05 -9.70
N TYR A 28 -1.88 17.68 -9.66
CA TYR A 28 -3.00 18.57 -9.93
C TYR A 28 -3.87 18.65 -8.69
N ASP A 29 -4.12 19.87 -8.21
CA ASP A 29 -5.03 20.16 -7.12
C ASP A 29 -5.92 21.35 -7.49
N THR A 30 -7.20 21.24 -7.19
CA THR A 30 -8.18 22.33 -7.33
C THR A 30 -8.48 23.01 -6.00
N ALA A 31 -8.13 22.37 -4.88
CA ALA A 31 -8.16 22.93 -3.55
C ALA A 31 -6.78 23.51 -3.20
N GLN A 32 -6.68 24.26 -2.11
CA GLN A 32 -5.39 24.71 -1.55
C GLN A 32 -5.09 24.03 -0.21
N SER A 33 -5.80 22.94 0.09
CA SER A 33 -5.79 22.26 1.39
C SER A 33 -5.16 20.86 1.34
N GLN A 34 -4.63 20.42 0.20
CA GLN A 34 -3.98 19.12 0.09
C GLN A 34 -2.50 19.20 0.48
N THR A 35 -2.03 18.17 1.16
CA THR A 35 -0.61 18.00 1.49
C THR A 35 -0.10 16.74 0.83
N TYR A 36 1.01 16.85 0.11
CA TYR A 36 1.66 15.72 -0.56
C TYR A 36 2.91 15.31 0.22
N TYR A 37 2.98 14.01 0.54
CA TYR A 37 4.14 13.42 1.21
C TYR A 37 4.85 12.45 0.28
N ILE A 38 6.17 12.59 0.15
CA ILE A 38 7.01 11.55 -0.44
C ILE A 38 7.46 10.63 0.70
N VAL A 39 6.88 9.44 0.75
CA VAL A 39 7.12 8.47 1.83
C VAL A 39 8.21 7.44 1.50
N GLY A 40 8.72 7.46 0.26
CA GLY A 40 9.78 6.59 -0.23
C GLY A 40 9.89 6.68 -1.76
N TYR A 41 10.87 6.00 -2.33
CA TYR A 41 11.03 5.83 -3.77
C TYR A 41 11.72 4.50 -4.07
N TRP A 42 11.54 4.02 -5.30
CA TRP A 42 12.26 2.88 -5.84
C TRP A 42 13.31 3.37 -6.84
N THR A 43 14.39 2.62 -7.00
CA THR A 43 15.39 2.84 -8.05
C THR A 43 15.55 1.59 -8.87
N ASP A 44 16.04 1.76 -10.10
CA ASP A 44 16.38 0.66 -11.02
C ASP A 44 15.21 -0.28 -11.33
N ILE A 45 13.98 0.24 -11.24
CA ILE A 45 12.76 -0.46 -11.57
C ILE A 45 11.75 0.48 -12.22
N ASP A 46 11.03 -0.03 -13.22
CA ASP A 46 10.03 0.73 -13.94
C ASP A 46 8.63 0.49 -13.35
N PHE A 47 7.90 1.58 -13.15
CA PHE A 47 6.47 1.58 -12.84
C PHE A 47 5.69 2.14 -14.02
N THR A 48 4.75 1.35 -14.54
CA THR A 48 3.82 1.78 -15.58
C THR A 48 2.53 2.24 -14.95
N GLU A 49 2.26 3.54 -15.03
CA GLU A 49 1.00 4.14 -14.59
C GLU A 49 -0.17 3.66 -15.46
N THR A 50 -1.30 3.32 -14.84
CA THR A 50 -2.56 3.01 -15.52
C THR A 50 -3.74 3.45 -14.66
N TRP A 51 -4.96 3.37 -15.17
CA TRP A 51 -6.15 3.60 -14.37
C TRP A 51 -7.28 2.71 -14.87
N ILE A 52 -7.42 1.54 -14.25
CA ILE A 52 -8.41 0.53 -14.64
C ILE A 52 -9.39 0.34 -13.49
N ASP A 53 -10.61 0.82 -13.63
CA ASP A 53 -11.69 0.46 -12.71
C ASP A 53 -12.24 -0.92 -13.10
N LEU A 54 -11.99 -1.91 -12.26
CA LEU A 54 -12.34 -3.30 -12.53
C LEU A 54 -13.82 -3.61 -12.28
N ASN A 55 -14.64 -2.60 -11.91
CA ASN A 55 -16.09 -2.62 -11.70
C ASN A 55 -16.61 -4.00 -11.26
N VAL A 56 -16.91 -4.16 -9.98
CA VAL A 56 -17.51 -5.41 -9.53
C VAL A 56 -18.97 -5.43 -9.95
N ILE A 57 -19.30 -6.36 -10.85
CA ILE A 57 -20.68 -6.83 -11.01
C ILE A 57 -20.88 -7.76 -9.82
N LYS A 58 -21.86 -7.47 -8.94
CA LYS A 58 -22.15 -8.26 -7.74
C LYS A 58 -22.25 -9.73 -8.12
N ALA A 59 -21.18 -10.47 -7.88
CA ALA A 59 -21.34 -11.88 -7.58
C ALA A 59 -21.99 -11.92 -6.20
N ASP A 60 -22.72 -12.99 -5.91
CA ASP A 60 -23.23 -13.26 -4.56
C ASP A 60 -22.23 -12.83 -3.46
N GLU A 61 -22.73 -12.28 -2.35
CA GLU A 61 -22.04 -11.54 -1.26
C GLU A 61 -20.91 -12.32 -0.53
N SER A 62 -20.37 -13.37 -1.15
CA SER A 62 -19.43 -14.32 -0.60
C SER A 62 -18.43 -14.89 -1.62
N THR A 63 -18.33 -14.37 -2.85
CA THR A 63 -17.40 -14.95 -3.84
C THR A 63 -16.35 -13.97 -4.36
N TRP A 64 -15.12 -14.46 -4.39
CA TRP A 64 -14.04 -13.83 -5.14
C TRP A 64 -14.33 -13.91 -6.63
N VAL A 65 -14.10 -12.82 -7.35
CA VAL A 65 -14.37 -12.71 -8.77
C VAL A 65 -13.08 -12.56 -9.54
N ASP A 66 -12.85 -13.47 -10.47
CA ASP A 66 -11.70 -13.42 -11.36
C ASP A 66 -11.74 -12.19 -12.27
N ARG A 67 -10.58 -11.54 -12.38
CA ARG A 67 -10.31 -10.47 -13.35
C ARG A 67 -9.00 -10.76 -14.06
N ASN A 68 -9.10 -11.05 -15.35
CA ASN A 68 -7.93 -11.24 -16.20
C ASN A 68 -7.39 -9.87 -16.65
N LEU A 69 -6.24 -9.47 -16.10
CA LEU A 69 -5.59 -8.20 -16.47
C LEU A 69 -4.68 -8.35 -17.70
N PHE A 70 -4.30 -9.58 -18.05
CA PHE A 70 -3.43 -9.84 -19.19
C PHE A 70 -4.13 -9.66 -20.54
N THR A 71 -5.42 -9.99 -20.63
CA THR A 71 -6.20 -9.82 -21.85
C THR A 71 -6.99 -8.50 -21.90
N GLY A 72 -6.85 -7.64 -20.88
CA GLY A 72 -7.54 -6.35 -20.77
C GLY A 72 -6.94 -5.23 -21.60
N ASP A 73 -7.53 -4.04 -21.47
CA ASP A 73 -7.01 -2.78 -21.99
C ASP A 73 -6.86 -1.75 -20.84
N PRO A 74 -5.62 -1.36 -20.47
CA PRO A 74 -4.36 -1.89 -20.98
C PRO A 74 -4.08 -3.34 -20.53
N SER A 75 -3.29 -4.05 -21.34
CA SER A 75 -2.81 -5.40 -21.03
C SER A 75 -1.69 -5.33 -19.99
N ILE A 76 -1.91 -5.91 -18.83
CA ILE A 76 -0.91 -5.99 -17.76
C ILE A 76 -0.19 -7.35 -17.85
N PRO A 77 1.15 -7.41 -17.93
CA PRO A 77 1.87 -8.67 -18.00
C PRO A 77 1.58 -9.60 -16.81
N LYS A 78 1.64 -10.91 -17.05
CA LYS A 78 1.52 -11.93 -16.00
C LYS A 78 2.69 -11.82 -15.03
N GLY A 79 2.43 -12.04 -13.74
CA GLY A 79 3.44 -11.90 -12.69
C GLY A 79 3.75 -10.47 -12.27
N SER A 80 3.12 -9.46 -12.86
CA SER A 80 3.34 -8.05 -12.50
C SER A 80 2.79 -7.75 -11.12
N VAL A 81 3.47 -6.86 -10.39
CA VAL A 81 3.01 -6.36 -9.09
C VAL A 81 2.23 -5.06 -9.31
N CYS A 82 0.92 -5.11 -9.10
CA CYS A 82 -0.01 -4.00 -9.28
C CYS A 82 -0.25 -3.26 -7.96
N LEU A 83 -0.40 -1.93 -8.02
CA LEU A 83 -1.01 -1.16 -6.94
C LEU A 83 -2.52 -1.08 -7.17
N ALA A 84 -3.29 -1.67 -6.27
CA ALA A 84 -4.75 -1.68 -6.32
C ALA A 84 -5.33 -0.76 -5.24
N SER A 85 -6.17 0.20 -5.63
CA SER A 85 -7.05 0.91 -4.72
C SER A 85 -8.33 0.12 -4.52
N LEU A 86 -8.65 -0.16 -3.27
CA LEU A 86 -9.91 -0.68 -2.82
C LEU A 86 -10.82 0.51 -2.53
N VAL A 87 -12.00 0.58 -3.13
CA VAL A 87 -12.80 1.81 -3.17
C VAL A 87 -14.20 1.58 -2.62
N ASN A 88 -14.61 2.45 -1.69
CA ASN A 88 -15.99 2.64 -1.28
C ASN A 88 -16.48 4.04 -1.69
N ARG A 89 -17.64 4.11 -2.34
CA ARG A 89 -18.32 5.34 -2.77
C ARG A 89 -19.71 5.50 -2.14
N SER A 90 -20.15 4.52 -1.36
CA SER A 90 -21.41 4.63 -0.61
C SER A 90 -21.30 5.77 0.39
N ALA A 91 -22.35 6.58 0.49
CA ALA A 91 -22.42 7.71 1.42
C ALA A 91 -23.15 7.37 2.72
N GLY A 92 -23.42 6.10 2.98
CA GLY A 92 -24.18 5.69 4.17
C GLY A 92 -24.04 4.21 4.53
N ASN A 93 -23.07 3.52 3.92
CA ASN A 93 -22.70 2.16 4.29
C ASN A 93 -21.19 1.98 4.11
N GLU A 94 -20.58 1.31 5.07
CA GLU A 94 -19.23 0.77 4.94
C GLU A 94 -19.28 -0.53 4.16
N TYR A 95 -18.29 -0.76 3.31
CA TYR A 95 -18.22 -1.98 2.51
C TYR A 95 -16.88 -2.65 2.64
N ASN A 96 -16.93 -3.96 2.79
CA ASN A 96 -15.76 -4.80 2.68
C ASN A 96 -15.28 -4.84 1.21
N VAL A 97 -13.97 -4.69 1.02
CA VAL A 97 -13.34 -4.72 -0.30
C VAL A 97 -12.02 -5.47 -0.21
N GLY A 98 -11.71 -6.31 -1.20
CA GLY A 98 -10.50 -7.12 -1.20
C GLY A 98 -9.90 -7.36 -2.57
N VAL A 99 -8.60 -7.67 -2.57
CA VAL A 99 -7.84 -8.04 -3.77
C VAL A 99 -6.73 -9.02 -3.40
N ARG A 100 -6.54 -10.04 -4.24
CA ARG A 100 -5.49 -11.04 -4.09
C ARG A 100 -5.07 -11.67 -5.43
N THR A 101 -3.92 -12.31 -5.45
CA THR A 101 -3.47 -13.12 -6.59
C THR A 101 -4.42 -14.30 -6.80
N ASP A 102 -4.70 -14.68 -8.05
CA ASP A 102 -5.49 -15.89 -8.31
C ASP A 102 -4.87 -17.16 -7.68
N GLY A 103 -5.72 -17.99 -7.10
CA GLY A 103 -5.31 -19.21 -6.40
C GLY A 103 -4.63 -18.95 -5.06
N CYS A 104 -4.73 -17.74 -4.52
CA CYS A 104 -4.22 -17.40 -3.21
C CYS A 104 -4.95 -18.21 -2.13
N MET A 105 -4.22 -19.13 -1.49
CA MET A 105 -4.79 -20.12 -0.56
C MET A 105 -4.93 -19.62 0.87
N PHE A 106 -4.70 -18.33 1.14
CA PHE A 106 -5.10 -17.76 2.41
C PHE A 106 -6.63 -17.88 2.52
N GLY A 107 -7.15 -18.14 3.72
CA GLY A 107 -8.57 -18.48 3.92
C GLY A 107 -9.56 -17.52 3.23
N GLU A 108 -10.81 -17.95 3.08
CA GLU A 108 -11.86 -17.29 2.28
C GLU A 108 -11.98 -15.76 2.47
N PHE A 109 -11.70 -15.24 3.68
CA PHE A 109 -11.82 -13.82 4.03
C PHE A 109 -10.48 -13.08 4.20
N VAL A 110 -9.39 -13.62 3.69
CA VAL A 110 -8.07 -13.01 3.82
C VAL A 110 -7.88 -11.92 2.75
N ARG A 111 -7.32 -10.76 3.15
CA ARG A 111 -7.13 -9.56 2.31
C ARG A 111 -8.43 -8.85 1.90
N ILE A 112 -9.44 -8.93 2.76
CA ILE A 112 -10.65 -8.13 2.71
C ILE A 112 -10.59 -7.11 3.85
N ILE A 113 -10.89 -5.85 3.57
CA ILE A 113 -10.88 -4.77 4.55
C ILE A 113 -12.22 -4.03 4.48
N PRO A 114 -12.90 -3.79 5.61
CA PRO A 114 -14.02 -2.85 5.67
C PRO A 114 -13.49 -1.44 5.39
N ILE A 115 -14.06 -0.77 4.40
CA ILE A 115 -13.70 0.60 4.03
C ILE A 115 -14.85 1.50 4.46
N HIS A 116 -14.50 2.51 5.25
CA HIS A 116 -15.41 3.55 5.69
C HIS A 116 -16.18 4.19 4.52
N GLU A 117 -17.38 4.66 4.81
CA GLU A 117 -18.21 5.34 3.82
C GLU A 117 -17.56 6.63 3.29
N ALA A 118 -18.00 7.05 2.11
CA ALA A 118 -17.67 8.33 1.51
C ALA A 118 -18.75 9.33 1.93
N GLU A 119 -18.73 9.75 3.19
CA GLU A 119 -19.73 10.66 3.76
C GLU A 119 -19.84 11.94 2.91
N GLY A 120 -21.08 12.41 2.68
CA GLY A 120 -21.34 13.56 1.80
C GLY A 120 -21.03 13.31 0.32
N GLY A 121 -20.62 12.09 -0.05
CA GLY A 121 -20.23 11.66 -1.38
C GLY A 121 -18.71 11.60 -1.59
N GLY A 122 -18.30 11.27 -2.81
CA GLY A 122 -16.89 11.16 -3.17
C GLY A 122 -16.40 9.73 -3.10
N VAL A 123 -15.23 9.52 -2.47
CA VAL A 123 -14.53 8.23 -2.45
C VAL A 123 -13.73 8.11 -1.16
N ASN A 124 -13.87 6.98 -0.48
CA ASN A 124 -12.89 6.49 0.48
C ASN A 124 -12.12 5.32 -0.17
N ALA A 125 -10.80 5.27 0.05
CA ALA A 125 -9.98 4.26 -0.56
C ALA A 125 -8.76 3.88 0.29
N LEU A 126 -8.49 2.58 0.31
CA LEU A 126 -7.23 2.01 0.79
C LEU A 126 -6.47 1.44 -0.39
N SER A 127 -5.16 1.29 -0.29
CA SER A 127 -4.38 0.65 -1.35
C SER A 127 -3.67 -0.60 -0.86
N MET A 128 -3.68 -1.67 -1.66
CA MET A 128 -2.89 -2.88 -1.44
C MET A 128 -2.14 -3.24 -2.71
N PHE A 129 -0.96 -3.84 -2.57
CA PHE A 129 -0.30 -4.49 -3.70
C PHE A 129 -0.91 -5.87 -3.96
N VAL A 130 -1.03 -6.23 -5.23
CA VAL A 130 -1.44 -7.57 -5.68
C VAL A 130 -0.55 -8.01 -6.82
N LYS A 131 -0.23 -9.30 -6.90
CA LYS A 131 0.50 -9.87 -8.03
C LYS A 131 -0.48 -10.50 -9.01
N THR A 132 -0.32 -10.25 -10.31
CA THR A 132 -1.08 -11.01 -11.32
C THR A 132 -0.56 -12.43 -11.37
N SER A 133 -1.46 -13.42 -11.46
CA SER A 133 -1.04 -14.83 -11.56
C SER A 133 -0.09 -15.04 -12.74
N VAL A 134 1.01 -15.74 -12.48
CA VAL A 134 2.00 -16.09 -13.52
C VAL A 134 1.44 -17.05 -14.57
N ALA A 135 0.38 -17.80 -14.23
CA ALA A 135 -0.22 -18.78 -15.12
C ALA A 135 -1.09 -18.12 -16.20
N ASP A 136 -1.95 -17.18 -15.80
CA ASP A 136 -3.03 -16.63 -16.65
C ASP A 136 -3.19 -15.11 -16.59
N GLY A 137 -2.54 -14.43 -15.65
CA GLY A 137 -2.66 -12.98 -15.45
C GLY A 137 -3.91 -12.57 -14.68
N ILE A 138 -4.54 -13.51 -13.99
CA ILE A 138 -5.75 -13.26 -13.19
C ILE A 138 -5.35 -12.72 -11.82
N ILE A 139 -6.16 -11.79 -11.33
CA ILE A 139 -6.32 -11.47 -9.92
C ILE A 139 -7.76 -11.77 -9.50
N GLU A 140 -7.98 -11.97 -8.22
CA GLU A 140 -9.30 -12.11 -7.63
C GLU A 140 -9.66 -10.81 -6.90
N ILE A 141 -10.89 -10.33 -7.10
CA ILE A 141 -11.43 -9.17 -6.39
C ILE A 141 -12.69 -9.55 -5.61
N TRP A 142 -12.90 -8.89 -4.47
CA TRP A 142 -14.06 -9.08 -3.63
C TRP A 142 -14.65 -7.72 -3.28
N CYS A 143 -15.97 -7.59 -3.36
CA CYS A 143 -16.73 -6.41 -2.95
C CYS A 143 -18.02 -6.86 -2.30
N GLU A 144 -18.39 -6.22 -1.19
CA GLU A 144 -19.65 -6.50 -0.49
C GLU A 144 -20.89 -6.08 -1.30
N ASP A 145 -20.73 -5.06 -2.15
CA ASP A 145 -21.78 -4.55 -3.01
C ASP A 145 -21.32 -4.34 -4.47
N GLU A 146 -22.27 -4.10 -5.38
CA GLU A 146 -21.95 -3.79 -6.77
C GLU A 146 -21.44 -2.37 -6.98
N ALA A 147 -20.78 -2.18 -8.13
CA ALA A 147 -20.57 -0.86 -8.69
C ALA A 147 -21.91 -0.09 -8.81
N PRO A 148 -21.93 1.23 -8.58
CA PRO A 148 -20.74 2.07 -8.42
C PRO A 148 -20.18 2.13 -7.00
N ASP A 149 -20.86 1.54 -6.02
CA ASP A 149 -20.58 1.80 -4.61
C ASP A 149 -19.31 1.10 -4.11
N CYS A 150 -19.00 -0.08 -4.63
CA CYS A 150 -17.71 -0.75 -4.39
C CYS A 150 -16.97 -1.03 -5.70
N SER A 151 -15.66 -0.77 -5.73
CA SER A 151 -14.80 -1.26 -6.82
C SER A 151 -13.33 -1.42 -6.42
N VAL A 152 -12.56 -2.04 -7.33
CA VAL A 152 -11.10 -2.11 -7.25
C VAL A 152 -10.53 -1.38 -8.46
N ILE A 153 -9.63 -0.43 -8.23
CA ILE A 153 -8.95 0.33 -9.28
C ILE A 153 -7.48 -0.05 -9.32
N ILE A 154 -6.98 -0.46 -10.49
CA ILE A 154 -5.54 -0.65 -10.71
C ILE A 154 -4.92 0.69 -11.13
N GLN A 155 -4.03 1.22 -10.30
CA GLN A 155 -3.33 2.50 -10.50
C GLN A 155 -2.06 2.38 -11.37
N GLY A 156 -1.56 1.16 -11.52
CA GLY A 156 -0.30 0.92 -12.20
C GLY A 156 0.31 -0.40 -11.77
N TYR A 157 1.43 -0.76 -12.41
CA TYR A 157 2.15 -1.99 -12.14
C TYR A 157 3.65 -1.82 -12.32
N PHE A 158 4.41 -2.57 -11.51
CA PHE A 158 5.82 -2.78 -11.75
C PHE A 158 6.03 -3.83 -12.83
N ASP A 159 7.13 -3.68 -13.58
CA ASP A 159 7.56 -4.69 -14.55
C ASP A 159 8.02 -6.00 -13.88
N SER A 160 8.53 -6.94 -14.69
CA SER A 160 8.98 -8.25 -14.23
C SER A 160 10.20 -8.23 -13.30
N ASN A 161 10.85 -7.08 -13.08
CA ASN A 161 11.98 -6.97 -12.18
C ASN A 161 11.54 -6.83 -10.71
N MET A 162 10.25 -6.60 -10.46
CA MET A 162 9.66 -6.60 -9.11
C MET A 162 8.87 -7.89 -8.93
N ASP A 163 9.05 -8.51 -7.78
CA ASP A 163 8.18 -9.55 -7.29
C ASP A 163 7.59 -9.15 -5.92
N PHE A 164 6.48 -9.75 -5.55
CA PHE A 164 5.76 -9.48 -4.31
C PHE A 164 5.23 -10.79 -3.73
N GLU A 165 5.59 -11.06 -2.49
CA GLU A 165 4.98 -12.13 -1.72
C GLU A 165 3.79 -11.56 -0.95
N GLU A 166 2.59 -12.00 -1.30
CA GLU A 166 1.39 -11.63 -0.55
C GLU A 166 1.38 -12.32 0.81
N LEU A 167 1.05 -11.55 1.85
CA LEU A 167 0.76 -12.02 3.20
C LEU A 167 -0.57 -11.41 3.65
N PHE A 168 -0.98 -11.70 4.88
CA PHE A 168 -2.01 -10.91 5.58
C PHE A 168 -1.94 -11.17 7.08
N THR A 169 -0.83 -10.75 7.70
CA THR A 169 -0.56 -11.03 9.10
C THR A 169 -0.85 -9.80 9.96
N LEU A 170 -1.67 -9.94 10.99
CA LEU A 170 -1.89 -8.87 11.97
C LEU A 170 -0.63 -8.66 12.83
N LYS A 171 -0.16 -7.41 12.89
CA LYS A 171 0.91 -6.95 13.78
C LYS A 171 0.32 -5.94 14.77
N GLN A 172 -0.03 -6.41 15.95
CA GLN A 172 -0.73 -5.60 16.94
C GLN A 172 0.26 -4.85 17.84
N VAL A 173 0.23 -3.52 17.79
CA VAL A 173 0.85 -2.64 18.79
C VAL A 173 0.15 -2.79 20.14
N THR A 174 0.90 -2.61 21.23
CA THR A 174 0.40 -2.83 22.61
C THR A 174 0.54 -1.60 23.52
N VAL A 175 1.16 -0.54 23.01
CA VAL A 175 1.41 0.71 23.72
C VAL A 175 1.11 1.91 22.81
N SER A 176 0.46 2.93 23.36
CA SER A 176 0.20 4.20 22.68
C SER A 176 1.43 5.12 22.66
N ASN A 177 1.55 5.95 21.63
CA ASN A 177 2.49 7.08 21.56
C ASN A 177 3.98 6.68 21.64
N VAL A 178 4.30 5.46 21.22
CA VAL A 178 5.66 4.91 21.19
C VAL A 178 5.85 4.08 19.93
N TRP A 179 6.97 4.29 19.23
CA TRP A 179 7.43 3.39 18.18
C TRP A 179 7.80 2.04 18.81
N GLN A 180 7.14 0.97 18.37
CA GLN A 180 7.36 -0.39 18.84
C GLN A 180 8.03 -1.22 17.76
N GLU A 181 9.10 -1.91 18.13
CA GLU A 181 9.83 -2.83 17.27
C GLU A 181 9.03 -4.12 17.05
N PHE A 182 8.97 -4.58 15.80
CA PHE A 182 8.43 -5.86 15.39
C PHE A 182 9.47 -6.61 14.55
N ASP A 183 9.76 -7.83 14.97
CA ASP A 183 10.58 -8.78 14.23
C ASP A 183 9.73 -9.45 13.13
N LEU A 184 10.18 -9.29 11.88
CA LEU A 184 9.57 -9.87 10.69
C LEU A 184 10.36 -11.06 10.12
N THR A 185 11.45 -11.52 10.74
CA THR A 185 12.28 -12.62 10.22
C THR A 185 11.47 -13.90 9.97
N GLY A 186 10.39 -14.11 10.73
CA GLY A 186 9.47 -15.24 10.52
C GLY A 186 8.46 -15.06 9.36
N ASP A 187 8.22 -13.83 8.93
CA ASP A 187 7.29 -13.48 7.84
C ASP A 187 8.01 -13.30 6.49
N LEU A 188 9.28 -12.91 6.52
CA LEU A 188 10.08 -12.59 5.34
C LEU A 188 10.90 -13.80 4.85
N ASP A 189 11.25 -13.82 3.56
CA ASP A 189 12.21 -14.79 3.02
C ASP A 189 13.68 -14.45 3.35
N GLN A 190 13.94 -13.17 3.64
CA GLN A 190 15.19 -12.64 4.15
C GLN A 190 14.92 -11.31 4.87
N ASP A 191 15.78 -10.94 5.80
CA ASP A 191 15.76 -9.60 6.42
C ASP A 191 16.18 -8.52 5.40
N GLY A 192 15.89 -7.24 5.69
CA GLY A 192 16.18 -6.14 4.78
C GLY A 192 15.18 -5.98 3.63
N ARG A 193 14.09 -6.75 3.61
CA ARG A 193 13.00 -6.59 2.62
C ARG A 193 12.18 -5.34 2.89
N VAL A 194 11.59 -4.78 1.83
CA VAL A 194 10.55 -3.76 1.94
C VAL A 194 9.23 -4.46 2.19
N ALA A 195 8.67 -4.27 3.37
CA ALA A 195 7.37 -4.78 3.77
C ALA A 195 6.30 -3.72 3.52
N ASP A 196 5.10 -4.15 3.14
CA ASP A 196 3.93 -3.29 2.96
C ASP A 196 2.89 -3.56 4.05
N PHE A 197 2.32 -2.49 4.59
CA PHE A 197 1.32 -2.55 5.63
C PHE A 197 0.08 -1.79 5.20
N VAL A 198 -1.09 -2.30 5.59
CA VAL A 198 -2.30 -1.49 5.73
C VAL A 198 -2.49 -1.17 7.20
N LEU A 199 -2.58 0.12 7.51
CA LEU A 199 -2.80 0.66 8.83
C LEU A 199 -4.25 1.13 8.90
N ARG A 200 -4.96 0.72 9.94
CA ARG A 200 -6.40 1.00 10.07
C ARG A 200 -6.69 1.60 11.43
N HIS A 201 -7.58 2.59 11.44
CA HIS A 201 -8.16 3.22 12.63
C HIS A 201 -9.64 2.91 12.70
N VAL A 202 -10.14 2.63 13.92
CA VAL A 202 -11.54 2.24 14.17
C VAL A 202 -12.19 2.99 15.36
N ASP A 203 -11.54 4.04 15.88
CA ASP A 203 -12.14 4.86 16.94
C ASP A 203 -13.00 5.96 16.29
N PRO A 204 -14.31 5.99 16.55
CA PRO A 204 -15.18 6.96 15.90
C PRO A 204 -15.25 8.33 16.56
N ASP A 205 -14.62 8.48 17.73
CA ASP A 205 -14.75 9.72 18.50
C ASP A 205 -13.58 10.69 18.30
N VAL A 206 -12.56 10.30 17.53
CA VAL A 206 -11.23 10.92 17.54
C VAL A 206 -10.34 10.50 16.37
N THR A 207 -9.46 11.41 15.97
CA THR A 207 -8.36 11.14 15.04
C THR A 207 -7.18 10.45 15.73
N ALA A 208 -6.31 9.81 14.95
CA ALA A 208 -5.11 9.14 15.48
C ALA A 208 -3.94 9.14 14.50
N PHE A 209 -2.74 9.37 15.02
CA PHE A 209 -1.51 9.16 14.27
C PHE A 209 -1.15 7.67 14.14
N LEU A 210 -0.97 7.21 12.90
CA LEU A 210 -0.54 5.86 12.53
C LEU A 210 0.76 5.91 11.72
N GLY A 211 1.68 4.96 11.90
CA GLY A 211 2.94 4.97 11.13
C GLY A 211 3.71 3.66 11.07
N VAL A 212 4.56 3.56 10.04
CA VAL A 212 5.54 2.48 9.85
C VAL A 212 6.88 3.09 9.42
N ARG A 213 7.99 2.58 9.95
CA ARG A 213 9.36 2.91 9.52
C ARG A 213 10.30 1.73 9.73
N GLY A 214 11.48 1.75 9.13
CA GLY A 214 12.51 0.73 9.41
C GLY A 214 13.01 0.81 10.85
N GLY A 215 13.44 -0.32 11.44
CA GLY A 215 13.82 -0.42 12.85
C GLY A 215 14.97 0.52 13.27
N ASP A 216 15.86 0.88 12.35
CA ASP A 216 16.95 1.82 12.59
C ASP A 216 16.61 3.29 12.26
N SER A 217 15.38 3.56 11.82
CA SER A 217 14.97 4.86 11.33
C SER A 217 14.69 5.84 12.47
N SER A 218 15.32 7.01 12.43
CA SER A 218 14.98 8.13 13.33
C SER A 218 13.88 9.05 12.80
N LEU A 219 13.30 8.75 11.64
CA LEU A 219 12.27 9.59 11.02
C LEU A 219 10.92 9.35 11.69
N ASN A 220 10.12 10.42 11.82
CA ASN A 220 8.72 10.32 12.20
C ASN A 220 7.88 10.13 10.94
N ARG A 221 7.55 8.87 10.64
CA ARG A 221 6.75 8.48 9.47
C ARG A 221 5.35 8.07 9.89
N TYR A 222 4.57 9.02 10.37
CA TYR A 222 3.17 8.82 10.71
C TYR A 222 2.29 9.90 10.09
N ILE A 223 1.02 9.57 9.89
CA ILE A 223 0.00 10.45 9.32
C ILE A 223 -1.19 10.46 10.28
N ASN A 224 -1.82 11.62 10.49
CA ASN A 224 -3.03 11.74 11.29
C ASN A 224 -4.20 11.25 10.45
N GLU A 225 -4.74 10.08 10.76
CA GLU A 225 -5.93 9.58 10.10
C GLU A 225 -7.18 10.14 10.80
N HIS A 226 -8.21 10.42 10.01
CA HIS A 226 -9.51 10.80 10.57
C HIS A 226 -10.18 9.64 11.32
N GLU A 227 -11.07 9.98 12.24
CA GLU A 227 -11.97 9.08 12.95
C GLU A 227 -12.71 8.15 11.99
N SER A 228 -13.00 6.94 12.45
CA SER A 228 -13.95 6.09 11.73
C SER A 228 -15.40 6.50 12.03
N GLU A 229 -16.37 5.94 11.33
CA GLU A 229 -17.75 5.91 11.77
C GLU A 229 -18.25 4.47 11.75
N GLY A 230 -19.24 4.19 12.59
CA GLY A 230 -19.86 2.88 12.68
C GLY A 230 -18.88 1.73 12.95
N ASP A 231 -18.94 0.71 12.08
CA ASP A 231 -18.02 -0.44 12.10
C ASP A 231 -16.95 -0.33 10.99
N GLY A 232 -16.90 0.82 10.30
CA GLY A 232 -15.94 1.16 9.26
C GLY A 232 -14.51 1.30 9.74
N HIS A 233 -13.58 1.15 8.82
CA HIS A 233 -12.17 1.46 9.08
C HIS A 233 -11.71 2.55 8.12
N THR A 234 -11.01 3.54 8.68
CA THR A 234 -10.23 4.53 7.95
C THR A 234 -8.76 4.13 7.98
N GLY A 235 -7.93 4.70 7.10
CA GLY A 235 -6.53 4.33 7.07
C GLY A 235 -5.83 4.53 5.74
N PHE A 236 -4.64 3.95 5.64
CA PHE A 236 -3.80 3.97 4.45
C PHE A 236 -2.87 2.77 4.42
N SER A 237 -2.19 2.58 3.29
CA SER A 237 -1.01 1.72 3.25
C SER A 237 0.30 2.48 3.25
N MET A 238 1.29 1.88 3.88
CA MET A 238 2.65 2.41 3.96
C MET A 238 3.64 1.25 3.87
N SER A 239 4.72 1.45 3.11
CA SER A 239 5.82 0.49 3.05
C SER A 239 7.04 1.00 3.81
N ALA A 240 7.80 0.09 4.42
CA ALA A 240 9.12 0.38 4.96
C ALA A 240 10.06 -0.82 4.81
N GLN A 241 11.35 -0.53 4.71
CA GLN A 241 12.39 -1.55 4.69
C GLN A 241 12.66 -2.00 6.13
N SER A 242 12.60 -3.30 6.37
CA SER A 242 13.14 -3.90 7.60
C SER A 242 14.65 -3.68 7.67
N ASP A 243 15.22 -3.64 8.87
CA ASP A 243 16.66 -3.55 9.02
C ASP A 243 17.35 -4.91 8.77
N ALA A 244 18.66 -4.99 9.07
CA ALA A 244 19.46 -6.19 8.86
C ALA A 244 19.08 -7.37 9.77
N ASP A 245 18.31 -7.13 10.84
CA ASP A 245 17.79 -8.11 11.78
C ASP A 245 16.27 -8.33 11.61
N GLY A 246 15.70 -7.84 10.50
CA GLY A 246 14.29 -8.02 10.17
C GLY A 246 13.34 -7.10 10.93
N ILE A 247 13.85 -6.06 11.60
CA ILE A 247 13.06 -5.20 12.47
C ILE A 247 12.41 -4.06 11.69
N ILE A 248 11.13 -3.83 12.01
CA ILE A 248 10.36 -2.64 11.62
C ILE A 248 9.76 -1.99 12.86
N ASP A 249 9.53 -0.69 12.82
CA ASP A 249 8.84 0.04 13.88
C ASP A 249 7.41 0.38 13.45
N LEU A 250 6.44 0.09 14.32
CA LEU A 250 5.04 0.50 14.18
C LEU A 250 4.69 1.55 15.24
N TYR A 251 3.91 2.56 14.85
CA TYR A 251 3.41 3.61 15.74
C TYR A 251 1.90 3.69 15.67
N ALA A 252 1.27 3.74 16.85
CA ALA A 252 -0.13 4.12 17.03
C ALA A 252 -0.27 5.10 18.19
N GLU A 253 -1.08 6.12 18.00
CA GLU A 253 -1.47 7.03 19.08
C GLU A 253 -2.39 6.38 20.10
N LYS A 254 -3.28 5.45 19.71
CA LYS A 254 -4.32 4.85 20.56
C LYS A 254 -4.34 3.31 20.64
N TRP A 255 -3.35 2.56 20.17
CA TRP A 255 -3.19 1.08 20.13
C TRP A 255 -4.39 0.09 20.14
N LEU A 256 -5.43 0.26 20.97
CA LEU A 256 -6.65 -0.56 21.05
C LEU A 256 -7.60 -0.37 19.87
N ALA A 257 -7.52 0.76 19.17
CA ALA A 257 -8.37 1.11 18.05
C ALA A 257 -7.64 0.97 16.69
N GLU A 258 -6.47 0.33 16.69
CA GLU A 258 -5.58 0.33 15.54
C GLU A 258 -5.19 -1.07 15.16
N ALA A 259 -5.19 -1.33 13.86
CA ALA A 259 -4.81 -2.63 13.34
C ALA A 259 -3.84 -2.46 12.16
N PHE A 260 -2.67 -3.10 12.27
CA PHE A 260 -1.63 -3.09 11.24
C PHE A 260 -1.60 -4.47 10.60
N HIS A 261 -1.93 -4.55 9.32
CA HIS A 261 -1.83 -5.79 8.56
C HIS A 261 -0.59 -5.73 7.69
N LEU A 262 0.37 -6.62 7.92
CA LEU A 262 1.44 -6.92 6.98
C LEU A 262 0.80 -7.58 5.76
N THR A 263 0.67 -6.83 4.67
CA THR A 263 0.01 -7.28 3.42
C THR A 263 0.99 -8.00 2.49
N GLY A 264 2.29 -7.92 2.77
CA GLY A 264 3.29 -8.65 2.00
C GLY A 264 4.63 -7.94 2.00
N TYR A 265 5.53 -8.42 1.15
CA TYR A 265 6.84 -7.80 0.98
C TYR A 265 7.36 -7.95 -0.45
N PHE A 266 8.18 -6.98 -0.85
CA PHE A 266 8.77 -6.92 -2.17
C PHE A 266 10.02 -7.78 -2.25
N LYS A 267 10.04 -8.66 -3.24
CA LYS A 267 11.19 -9.45 -3.64
C LYS A 267 11.78 -8.79 -4.88
N PHE A 268 13.04 -8.41 -4.79
CA PHE A 268 13.80 -7.92 -5.94
C PHE A 268 14.99 -8.85 -6.13
N GLU A 269 15.27 -9.20 -7.39
CA GLU A 269 16.56 -9.76 -7.75
C GLU A 269 17.56 -8.61 -7.75
N ILE A 270 18.22 -8.31 -6.61
CA ILE A 270 19.39 -7.43 -6.70
C ILE A 270 20.43 -8.20 -7.53
N PRO A 271 20.84 -7.73 -8.71
CA PRO A 271 22.04 -8.28 -9.31
C PRO A 271 23.16 -7.98 -8.31
N ILE A 272 23.81 -9.01 -7.76
CA ILE A 272 24.97 -8.81 -6.89
C ILE A 272 26.08 -8.18 -7.73
N VAL A 273 26.02 -6.87 -7.93
CA VAL A 273 27.14 -6.09 -8.42
C VAL A 273 27.99 -5.87 -7.18
N ALA A 274 28.94 -6.77 -6.96
CA ALA A 274 29.98 -6.56 -5.96
C ALA A 274 30.54 -5.14 -6.17
N PRO A 275 30.64 -4.31 -5.10
CA PRO A 275 31.11 -2.95 -5.24
C PRO A 275 32.46 -2.98 -5.95
N THR A 276 32.50 -2.40 -7.15
CA THR A 276 33.77 -2.24 -7.85
C THR A 276 34.50 -1.12 -7.12
N VAL A 277 35.34 -1.50 -6.15
CA VAL A 277 36.26 -0.56 -5.49
C VAL A 277 37.22 -0.06 -6.56
N THR A 278 36.85 1.02 -7.22
CA THR A 278 37.77 1.78 -8.04
C THR A 278 38.65 2.54 -7.07
N THR A 279 39.82 1.96 -6.78
CA THR A 279 40.91 2.69 -6.12
C THR A 279 41.32 3.82 -7.05
N GLN A 280 40.74 5.01 -6.84
CA GLN A 280 41.24 6.21 -7.49
C GLN A 280 42.61 6.49 -6.88
N ALA A 281 43.67 6.17 -7.62
CA ALA A 281 45.02 6.53 -7.24
C ALA A 281 45.09 8.05 -7.11
N ALA A 282 45.40 8.54 -5.91
CA ALA A 282 45.63 9.95 -5.66
C ALA A 282 46.84 10.41 -6.49
N THR A 283 46.60 11.05 -7.63
CA THR A 283 47.61 11.83 -8.32
C THR A 283 47.80 13.12 -7.54
N GLY A 284 48.94 13.20 -6.84
CA GLY A 284 49.32 14.37 -6.06
C GLY A 284 49.32 15.62 -6.92
N ILE A 285 48.57 16.64 -6.47
CA ILE A 285 48.64 17.99 -7.01
C ILE A 285 49.92 18.59 -6.44
N GLY A 286 50.96 18.67 -7.28
CA GLY A 286 52.13 19.50 -7.00
C GLY A 286 51.73 20.97 -7.08
N TYR A 287 52.02 21.72 -6.03
CA TYR A 287 52.00 23.18 -6.07
C TYR A 287 53.35 23.66 -6.62
N ASP A 288 53.33 24.31 -7.78
CA ASP A 288 54.35 25.27 -8.22
C ASP A 288 53.81 26.70 -8.05
#